data_AF-A0A257N5D0-F1
#
_entry.id   AF-A0A257N5D0-F1
#
_cell.length_a   1.000
_cell.length_b   1.000
_cell.length_c   1.000
_cell.angle_alpha   90.00
_cell.angle_beta   90.00
_cell.angle_gamma   90.00
#
_symmetry.space_group_name_H-M   'P 1'
#
loop_
_entity.id
_entity.type
_entity.pdbx_description
1 polymer ?
#
loop_
_entity_poly.entity_id
_entity_poly.type
_entity_poly.pdbx_seq_one_letter_code
_entity_poly.pdbx_strand_id
1 'polypeptide(L)'
;MSDLNDPRVFFAAERTLLAWNRTSLALMAFGFMIERFGLFVQIMMPKLSNNLERNFSFWVGIAFVLLGAYVALASTQQYRLVLKTLKPVEIPEGYRTATGIITNLIVSFLGIALIIYLFIRRLG
;
A
#
# COMPACT_ATOMS: atom_id res chain seq x y z
N MET A 1 -30.19 0.35 -14.04
CA MET A 1 -29.25 1.21 -13.31
C MET A 1 -29.86 1.43 -11.94
N SER A 2 -29.20 1.07 -10.84
CA SER A 2 -29.81 1.21 -9.51
C SER A 2 -29.87 2.69 -9.15
N ASP A 3 -31.05 3.29 -9.25
CA ASP A 3 -31.35 4.65 -8.78
C ASP A 3 -31.39 4.69 -7.24
N LEU A 4 -30.26 4.39 -6.62
CA LEU A 4 -30.05 4.63 -5.20
C LEU A 4 -29.36 5.97 -5.10
N ASN A 5 -30.13 7.06 -5.17
CA ASN A 5 -29.70 8.42 -4.79
C ASN A 5 -29.45 8.45 -3.26
N ASP A 6 -28.56 7.58 -2.78
CA ASP A 6 -28.32 7.30 -1.37
C ASP A 6 -26.84 7.58 -1.05
N PRO A 7 -26.57 8.56 -0.16
CA PRO A 7 -25.22 8.85 0.32
C PRO A 7 -24.47 7.64 0.91
N ARG A 8 -25.16 6.57 1.28
CA ARG A 8 -24.55 5.31 1.74
C ARG A 8 -23.64 4.67 0.69
N VAL A 9 -23.91 4.86 -0.60
CA VAL A 9 -23.08 4.34 -1.69
C VAL A 9 -21.69 4.98 -1.64
N PHE A 10 -21.63 6.29 -1.42
CA PHE A 10 -20.36 7.01 -1.23
C PHE A 10 -19.59 6.49 -0.01
N PHE A 11 -20.23 6.36 1.15
CA PHE A 11 -19.58 5.84 2.36
C PHE A 11 -19.18 4.36 2.24
N ALA A 12 -19.87 3.56 1.42
CA ALA A 12 -19.44 2.21 1.10
C ALA A 12 -18.15 2.22 0.28
N ALA A 13 -18.05 3.08 -0.74
CA ALA A 13 -16.84 3.24 -1.55
C ALA A 13 -15.65 3.77 -0.73
N GLU A 14 -15.89 4.67 0.23
CA GLU A 14 -14.83 5.16 1.11
C GLU A 14 -14.34 4.05 2.06
N ARG A 15 -15.24 3.22 2.60
CA ARG A 15 -14.84 2.07 3.44
C ARG A 15 -14.01 1.05 2.68
N THR A 16 -14.34 0.77 1.42
CA THR A 16 -13.53 -0.14 0.60
C THR A 16 -12.15 0.46 0.31
N LEU A 17 -12.06 1.76 0.04
CA LEU A 17 -10.79 2.47 -0.10
C LEU A 17 -9.91 2.35 1.16
N LEU A 18 -10.48 2.58 2.33
CA LEU A 18 -9.77 2.47 3.61
C LEU A 18 -9.36 1.03 3.94
N ALA A 19 -10.18 0.04 3.56
CA ALA A 19 -9.82 -1.36 3.70
C ALA A 19 -8.60 -1.72 2.83
N TRP A 20 -8.58 -1.26 1.56
CA TRP A 20 -7.43 -1.48 0.68
C TRP A 20 -6.17 -0.77 1.20
N ASN A 21 -6.30 0.42 1.79
CA ASN A 21 -5.19 1.12 2.42
C ASN A 21 -4.55 0.29 3.55
N ARG A 22 -5.37 -0.30 4.43
CA ARG A 22 -4.87 -1.18 5.50
C ARG A 22 -4.15 -2.40 4.92
N THR A 23 -4.70 -3.01 3.88
CA THR A 23 -4.05 -4.14 3.20
C THR A 23 -2.71 -3.71 2.61
N SER A 24 -2.62 -2.56 1.93
CA SER A 24 -1.35 -2.05 1.40
C SER A 24 -0.31 -1.81 2.49
N LEU A 25 -0.70 -1.21 3.63
CA LEU A 25 0.20 -0.98 4.75
C LEU A 25 0.69 -2.29 5.38
N ALA A 26 -0.20 -3.27 5.54
CA ALA A 26 0.16 -4.58 6.06
C ALA A 26 1.17 -5.30 5.15
N LEU A 27 0.97 -5.24 3.82
CA LEU A 27 1.90 -5.80 2.84
C LEU A 27 3.27 -5.11 2.88
N MET A 28 3.30 -3.78 2.97
CA MET A 28 4.55 -3.03 3.09
C MET A 28 5.30 -3.36 4.39
N ALA A 29 4.60 -3.38 5.53
CA ALA A 29 5.19 -3.71 6.82
C ALA A 29 5.74 -5.15 6.84
N PHE A 30 5.00 -6.10 6.25
CA PHE A 30 5.44 -7.48 6.13
C PHE A 30 6.67 -7.61 5.22
N GLY A 31 6.69 -6.93 4.07
CA GLY A 31 7.85 -6.90 3.18
C GLY A 31 9.09 -6.32 3.84
N PHE A 32 8.95 -5.23 4.59
CA PHE A 32 10.04 -4.67 5.39
C PHE A 32 10.53 -5.66 6.46
N MET A 33 9.62 -6.35 7.14
CA MET A 33 9.99 -7.36 8.14
C MET A 33 10.77 -8.53 7.53
N ILE A 34 10.40 -8.99 6.33
CA ILE A 34 11.12 -10.06 5.62
C ILE A 34 12.55 -9.62 5.26
N GLU A 35 12.71 -8.41 4.71
CA GLU A 35 14.05 -7.87 4.40
C GLU A 35 14.93 -7.83 5.66
N ARG A 36 14.35 -7.36 6.79
CA ARG A 36 15.04 -7.28 8.07
C ARG A 36 15.36 -8.63 8.68
N PHE A 37 14.54 -9.64 8.45
CA PHE A 37 14.79 -10.98 8.94
C PHE A 37 16.07 -11.58 8.33
N GLY A 38 16.31 -11.37 7.04
CA GLY A 38 17.55 -11.82 6.39
C GLY A 38 18.82 -11.18 6.99
N LEU A 39 18.75 -9.89 7.34
CA LEU A 39 19.82 -9.20 8.08
C LEU A 39 20.00 -9.74 9.50
N PHE A 40 18.90 -9.99 10.20
CA PHE A 40 18.92 -10.54 11.56
C PHE A 40 19.61 -11.91 11.62
N VAL A 41 19.26 -12.81 10.70
CA VAL A 41 19.88 -14.14 10.59
C VAL A 41 21.38 -14.03 10.31
N GLN A 42 21.81 -13.09 9.47
CA GLN A 42 23.24 -12.89 9.22
C GLN A 42 24.02 -12.47 10.46
N ILE A 43 23.45 -11.58 11.28
CA ILE A 43 24.12 -11.08 12.48
C ILE A 43 24.15 -12.17 13.56
N MET A 44 23.05 -12.91 13.74
CA MET A 44 22.92 -13.91 14.81
C MET A 44 23.57 -15.25 14.47
N MET A 45 23.56 -15.64 13.20
CA MET A 45 24.03 -16.94 12.72
C MET A 45 24.95 -16.80 11.49
N PRO A 46 26.11 -16.11 11.61
CA PRO A 46 27.00 -15.86 10.47
C PRO A 46 27.54 -17.15 9.82
N LYS A 47 27.60 -18.26 10.55
CA LYS A 47 28.02 -19.58 10.02
C LYS A 47 26.94 -20.29 9.19
N LEU A 48 25.67 -19.95 9.41
CA LEU A 48 24.52 -20.52 8.68
C LEU A 48 24.02 -19.58 7.58
N SER A 49 24.32 -18.28 7.72
CA SER A 49 23.91 -17.24 6.79
C SER A 49 24.70 -17.31 5.49
N ASN A 50 24.08 -17.87 4.46
CA ASN A 50 24.62 -17.82 3.12
C ASN A 50 24.18 -16.52 2.41
N ASN A 51 25.02 -15.96 1.54
CA ASN A 51 24.69 -14.73 0.78
C ASN A 51 23.40 -14.90 -0.04
N LEU A 52 23.07 -16.13 -0.44
CA LEU A 52 21.85 -16.47 -1.18
C LEU A 52 20.56 -16.20 -0.39
N GLU A 53 20.51 -16.60 0.89
CA GLU A 53 19.34 -16.43 1.78
C GLU A 53 19.05 -14.95 2.04
N ARG A 54 20.10 -14.14 2.21
CA ARG A 54 19.97 -12.69 2.37
C ARG A 54 19.51 -12.02 1.08
N ASN A 55 20.04 -12.44 -0.06
CA ASN A 55 19.60 -11.95 -1.36
C ASN A 55 18.12 -12.28 -1.59
N PHE A 56 17.70 -13.50 -1.28
CA PHE A 56 16.33 -13.96 -1.40
C PHE A 56 15.39 -13.14 -0.51
N SER A 57 15.71 -13.01 0.78
CA SER A 57 14.92 -12.21 1.73
C SER A 57 14.76 -10.75 1.28
N PHE A 58 15.81 -10.14 0.72
CA PHE A 58 15.74 -8.79 0.17
C PHE A 58 14.78 -8.67 -1.02
N TRP A 59 14.88 -9.57 -2.01
CA TRP A 59 14.01 -9.54 -3.19
C TRP A 59 12.56 -9.83 -2.83
N VAL A 60 12.32 -10.78 -1.93
CA VAL A 60 10.97 -11.07 -1.41
C VAL A 60 10.41 -9.86 -0.66
N GLY A 61 11.21 -9.25 0.22
CA GLY A 61 10.80 -8.06 0.96
C GLY A 61 10.39 -6.90 0.04
N ILE A 62 11.21 -6.62 -0.98
CA ILE A 62 10.90 -5.61 -2.01
C ILE A 62 9.61 -5.96 -2.76
N ALA A 63 9.42 -7.22 -3.15
CA ALA A 63 8.24 -7.64 -3.88
C ALA A 63 6.96 -7.34 -3.07
N PHE A 64 6.98 -7.60 -1.76
CA PHE A 64 5.86 -7.28 -0.87
C PHE A 64 5.63 -5.78 -0.70
N VAL A 65 6.69 -4.97 -0.57
CA VAL A 65 6.56 -3.50 -0.49
C VAL A 65 6.02 -2.92 -1.80
N LEU A 66 6.52 -3.40 -2.95
CA LEU A 66 6.02 -3.03 -4.27
C LEU A 66 4.55 -3.40 -4.44
N LEU A 67 4.17 -4.62 -4.02
CA LEU A 67 2.80 -5.09 -4.09
C LEU A 67 1.88 -4.24 -3.19
N GLY A 68 2.32 -3.85 -2.00
CA GLY A 68 1.62 -2.88 -1.16
C GLY A 68 1.45 -1.51 -1.85
N ALA A 69 2.52 -0.97 -2.46
CA ALA A 69 2.46 0.31 -3.17
C ALA A 69 1.52 0.25 -4.37
N TYR A 70 1.51 -0.87 -5.10
CA TYR A 70 0.59 -1.14 -6.19
C TYR A 70 -0.87 -1.19 -5.71
N VAL A 71 -1.17 -1.88 -4.61
CA VAL A 71 -2.52 -1.94 -4.02
C VAL A 71 -3.02 -0.54 -3.63
N ALA A 72 -2.15 0.32 -3.08
CA ALA A 72 -2.49 1.71 -2.76
C ALA A 72 -2.84 2.53 -4.03
N LEU A 73 -2.12 2.33 -5.14
CA LEU A 73 -2.43 2.98 -6.42
C LEU A 73 -3.72 2.43 -7.04
N ALA A 74 -3.88 1.11 -7.06
CA ALA A 74 -5.05 0.43 -7.63
C ALA A 74 -6.33 0.83 -6.89
N SER A 75 -6.31 0.91 -5.55
CA SER A 75 -7.46 1.40 -4.78
C SER A 75 -7.82 2.85 -5.10
N THR A 76 -6.81 3.70 -5.32
CA THR A 76 -7.02 5.10 -5.72
C THR A 76 -7.69 5.19 -7.08
N GLN A 77 -7.25 4.38 -8.05
CA GLN A 77 -7.86 4.31 -9.39
C GLN A 77 -9.30 3.80 -9.30
N GLN A 78 -9.53 2.71 -8.56
CA GLN A 78 -10.85 2.13 -8.37
C GLN A 78 -11.82 3.12 -7.72
N TYR A 79 -11.40 3.83 -6.67
CA TYR A 79 -12.23 4.83 -6.01
C TYR A 79 -12.53 6.02 -6.94
N ARG A 80 -11.56 6.46 -7.76
CA ARG A 80 -11.83 7.49 -8.78
C ARG A 80 -12.83 7.03 -9.84
N LEU A 81 -12.76 5.77 -10.27
CA LEU A 81 -13.73 5.20 -11.20
C LEU A 81 -15.14 5.19 -10.59
N VAL A 82 -15.26 4.76 -9.33
CA VAL A 82 -16.53 4.79 -8.60
C VAL A 82 -17.04 6.22 -8.46
N LEU A 83 -16.20 7.18 -8.05
CA LEU A 83 -16.60 8.59 -7.94
C LEU A 83 -17.14 9.19 -9.24
N LYS A 84 -16.62 8.78 -10.41
CA LYS A 84 -17.13 9.23 -11.72
C LYS A 84 -18.54 8.72 -12.03
N THR A 85 -18.97 7.63 -11.37
CA THR A 85 -20.30 7.05 -11.54
C THR A 85 -21.33 7.60 -10.58
N LEU A 86 -20.92 8.30 -9.51
CA LEU A 86 -21.83 8.88 -8.53
C LEU A 86 -22.46 10.19 -9.04
N LYS A 87 -23.74 10.39 -8.75
CA LYS A 87 -24.45 11.65 -9.01
C LYS A 87 -24.08 12.69 -7.94
N PRO A 88 -24.11 14.01 -8.24
CA PRO A 88 -23.82 15.06 -7.25
C PRO A 88 -24.68 14.98 -5.98
N VAL A 89 -25.89 14.42 -6.07
CA VAL A 89 -26.83 14.26 -4.94
C VAL A 89 -26.40 13.19 -3.92
N GLU A 90 -25.48 12.29 -4.31
CA GLU A 90 -25.00 11.18 -3.46
C GLU A 90 -23.77 11.58 -2.64
N ILE A 91 -23.19 12.75 -2.90
CA ILE A 91 -22.05 13.30 -2.15
C ILE A 91 -22.60 14.31 -1.14
N PRO A 92 -22.43 14.08 0.18
CA PRO A 92 -22.87 15.05 1.19
C PRO A 92 -22.23 16.43 0.97
N GLU A 93 -23.01 17.50 1.08
CA GLU A 93 -22.50 18.87 0.94
C GLU A 93 -21.35 19.14 1.92
N GLY A 94 -20.23 19.65 1.40
CA GLY A 94 -19.02 19.94 2.19
C GLY A 94 -18.08 18.75 2.43
N TYR A 95 -18.40 17.53 1.97
CA TYR A 95 -17.53 16.37 2.17
C TYR A 95 -16.29 16.38 1.25
N ARG A 96 -15.09 16.32 1.85
CA ARG A 96 -13.83 16.31 1.09
C ARG A 96 -13.50 14.90 0.60
N THR A 97 -13.96 14.55 -0.60
CA THR A 97 -13.66 13.27 -1.28
C THR A 97 -12.17 13.03 -1.57
N ALA A 98 -11.35 14.07 -1.49
CA ALA A 98 -9.91 14.01 -1.77
C ALA A 98 -9.09 13.36 -0.63
N THR A 99 -9.58 13.30 0.60
CA THR A 99 -8.79 12.85 1.77
C THR A 99 -8.30 11.42 1.64
N GLY A 100 -9.17 10.48 1.23
CA GLY A 100 -8.81 9.08 1.00
C GLY A 100 -7.84 8.87 -0.18
N ILE A 101 -7.95 9.70 -1.21
CA ILE A 101 -7.03 9.67 -2.36
C ILE A 101 -5.65 10.17 -1.94
N ILE A 102 -5.60 11.28 -1.19
CA ILE A 102 -4.34 11.88 -0.71
C ILE A 102 -3.61 10.90 0.21
N THR A 103 -4.31 10.24 1.14
CA THR A 103 -3.68 9.26 2.04
C THR A 103 -3.09 8.08 1.27
N ASN A 104 -3.80 7.49 0.31
CA ASN A 104 -3.24 6.39 -0.49
C ASN A 104 -2.08 6.82 -1.38
N LEU A 105 -2.11 8.03 -1.93
CA LEU A 105 -0.98 8.57 -2.68
C LEU A 105 0.25 8.77 -1.78
N ILE A 106 0.07 9.29 -0.57
CA ILE A 106 1.15 9.40 0.43
C ILE A 106 1.69 8.02 0.78
N VAL A 107 0.83 7.03 1.06
CA VAL A 107 1.24 5.66 1.38
C VAL A 107 2.01 5.03 0.23
N SER A 108 1.53 5.17 -1.01
CA SER A 108 2.25 4.69 -2.20
C SER A 108 3.62 5.34 -2.36
N PHE A 109 3.68 6.67 -2.21
CA PHE A 109 4.95 7.42 -2.26
C PHE A 109 5.92 6.96 -1.17
N LEU A 110 5.45 6.79 0.07
CA LEU A 110 6.27 6.27 1.17
C LEU A 110 6.76 4.85 0.91
N GLY A 111 5.94 4.00 0.28
CA GLY A 111 6.35 2.66 -0.14
C GLY A 111 7.49 2.69 -1.18
N ILE A 112 7.39 3.57 -2.17
CA ILE A 112 8.46 3.77 -3.17
C ILE A 112 9.72 4.32 -2.51
N ALA A 113 9.58 5.33 -1.64
CA ALA A 113 10.70 5.89 -0.89
C ALA A 113 11.39 4.84 -0.01
N LEU A 114 10.61 3.94 0.62
CA LEU A 114 11.13 2.83 1.40
C LEU A 114 11.96 1.87 0.53
N ILE A 115 11.48 1.52 -0.66
CA ILE A 115 12.24 0.67 -1.60
C ILE A 115 13.56 1.34 -1.98
N ILE A 116 13.54 2.64 -2.33
CA ILE A 116 14.76 3.40 -2.66
C ILE A 116 15.74 3.38 -1.48
N TYR A 117 15.24 3.63 -0.26
CA TYR A 117 16.05 3.57 0.94
C TYR A 117 16.69 2.19 1.18
N LEU A 118 15.93 1.10 0.99
CA LEU A 118 16.44 -0.26 1.11
C LEU A 118 17.52 -0.56 0.06
N PHE A 119 17.38 -0.06 -1.17
CA PHE A 119 18.40 -0.18 -2.21
C PHE A 119 19.68 0.57 -1.85
N ILE A 120 19.57 1.83 -1.41
CA ILE A 120 20.73 2.64 -1.03
C ILE A 120 21.49 1.96 0.12
N ARG A 121 20.79 1.51 1.15
CA ARG A 121 21.38 0.81 2.30
C ARG A 121 22.07 -0.50 1.92
N ARG A 122 21.64 -1.14 0.85
CA ARG A 122 22.28 -2.38 0.36
C ARG A 122 23.57 -2.10 -0.42
N LEU A 123 23.65 -0.95 -1.07
CA LEU A 123 24.78 -0.54 -1.92
C LEU A 123 25.91 0.16 -1.13
N GLY A 124 25.60 0.79 0.00
CA GLY A 124 26.57 1.40 0.92
C GLY A 124 26.96 0.48 2.06
#